data_AF-A0A1T4T276-F1
#
_entry.id   AF-A0A1T4T276-F1
#
_cell.length_a   1.000
_cell.length_b   1.000
_cell.length_c   1.000
_cell.angle_alpha   90.00
_cell.angle_beta   90.00
_cell.angle_gamma   90.00
#
_symmetry.space_group_name_H-M   'P 1'
#
loop_
_entity.id
_entity.type
_entity.pdbx_description
1 polymer ?
#
loop_
_entity_poly.entity_id
_entity_poly.type
_entity_poly.pdbx_seq_one_letter_code
_entity_poly.pdbx_strand_id
1 'polypeptide(L)'
;MNNEGLCPIPLELLALMMRADQKKVASIVTSMPMDQRAALAAFCISRCHMRPLAFQVAQHCDARSLRIFAGAAGEVLLEQARNQTFDQDPAEARKPKVTLARCVA
;
A
#
# COMPACT_ATOMS: atom_id res chain seq x y z
N MET A 1 2.93 14.17 -17.29
CA MET A 1 3.51 12.80 -17.30
C MET A 1 2.47 11.89 -16.70
N ASN A 2 1.59 11.34 -17.55
CA ASN A 2 0.44 10.56 -17.11
C ASN A 2 0.97 9.19 -16.71
N ASN A 3 1.05 8.92 -15.40
CA ASN A 3 1.48 7.63 -14.86
C ASN A 3 0.35 6.58 -14.98
N GLU A 4 -0.32 6.56 -16.13
CA GLU A 4 -1.29 5.55 -16.54
C GLU A 4 -0.53 4.32 -17.06
N GLY A 5 0.44 3.85 -16.27
CA GLY A 5 1.13 2.61 -16.56
C GLY A 5 0.12 1.46 -16.57
N LEU A 6 0.24 0.56 -17.54
CA LEU A 6 -0.49 -0.71 -17.52
C LEU A 6 -0.10 -1.48 -16.26
N CYS A 7 -1.09 -2.11 -15.61
CA CYS A 7 -0.82 -2.88 -14.41
C CYS A 7 0.21 -3.99 -14.73
N PRO A 8 1.31 -4.14 -13.96
CA PRO A 8 2.35 -5.14 -14.22
C PRO A 8 1.90 -6.58 -13.91
N ILE A 9 0.65 -6.75 -13.49
CA ILE A 9 -0.03 -8.02 -13.21
C ILE A 9 -1.45 -7.99 -13.79
N PRO A 10 -2.07 -9.16 -14.01
CA PRO A 10 -3.48 -9.24 -14.38
C PRO A 10 -4.38 -8.55 -13.35
N LEU A 11 -5.41 -7.85 -13.81
CA LEU A 11 -6.33 -7.12 -12.93
C LEU A 11 -7.06 -8.05 -11.95
N GLU A 12 -7.34 -9.29 -12.34
CA GLU A 12 -7.94 -10.29 -11.45
C GLU A 12 -7.03 -10.61 -10.25
N LEU A 13 -5.72 -10.70 -10.48
CA LEU A 13 -4.76 -10.93 -9.41
C LEU A 13 -4.66 -9.70 -8.50
N LEU A 14 -4.67 -8.49 -9.08
CA LEU A 14 -4.70 -7.25 -8.32
C LEU A 14 -5.96 -7.16 -7.44
N ALA A 15 -7.13 -7.46 -8.00
CA ALA A 15 -8.40 -7.45 -7.29
C ALA A 15 -8.41 -8.46 -6.14
N LEU A 16 -7.80 -9.63 -6.35
CA LEU A 16 -7.61 -10.64 -5.32
C LEU A 16 -6.69 -10.13 -4.21
N MET A 17 -5.57 -9.50 -4.54
CA MET A 17 -4.63 -8.94 -3.54
C MET A 17 -5.27 -7.80 -2.73
N MET A 18 -6.07 -6.94 -3.35
CA MET A 18 -6.77 -5.83 -2.68
C MET A 18 -7.81 -6.31 -1.65
N ARG A 19 -8.33 -7.53 -1.78
CA ARG A 19 -9.31 -8.13 -0.87
C ARG A 19 -8.69 -9.17 0.07
N ALA A 20 -7.44 -9.52 -0.15
CA ALA A 20 -6.74 -10.56 0.59
C ALA A 20 -6.12 -10.01 1.88
N ASP A 21 -5.94 -10.89 2.86
CA ASP A 21 -5.19 -10.55 4.07
C ASP A 21 -3.70 -10.32 3.77
N GLN A 22 -3.05 -9.57 4.66
CA GLN A 22 -1.62 -9.26 4.62
C GLN A 22 -0.74 -10.49 4.35
N LYS A 23 -1.05 -11.63 4.99
CA LYS A 23 -0.28 -12.88 4.83
C LYS A 23 -0.35 -13.42 3.41
N LYS A 24 -1.53 -13.35 2.79
CA LYS A 24 -1.74 -13.84 1.43
C LYS A 24 -1.10 -12.89 0.42
N VAL A 25 -1.20 -11.58 0.64
CA VAL A 25 -0.49 -10.57 -0.16
C VAL A 25 1.03 -10.80 -0.08
N ALA A 26 1.59 -10.95 1.12
CA ALA A 26 3.02 -11.19 1.32
C ALA A 26 3.49 -12.48 0.63
N SER A 27 2.70 -13.56 0.69
CA SER A 27 3.00 -14.82 0.01
C SER A 27 3.06 -14.65 -1.52
N ILE A 28 2.06 -13.96 -2.10
CA ILE A 28 2.01 -13.66 -3.54
C ILE A 28 3.21 -12.79 -3.92
N VAL A 29 3.45 -11.69 -3.21
CA VAL A 29 4.55 -10.76 -3.49
C VAL A 29 5.90 -11.47 -3.43
N THR A 30 6.11 -12.34 -2.43
CA THR A 30 7.37 -13.08 -2.25
C THR A 30 7.62 -14.11 -3.36
N SER A 31 6.58 -14.55 -4.07
CA SER A 31 6.72 -15.45 -5.23
C SER A 31 7.16 -14.72 -6.51
N MET A 32 7.01 -13.39 -6.57
CA MET A 32 7.28 -12.59 -7.77
C MET A 32 8.75 -12.16 -7.86
N PRO A 33 9.30 -11.89 -9.05
CA PRO A 33 10.61 -11.26 -9.21
C PRO A 33 10.63 -9.84 -8.62
N MET A 34 11.78 -9.41 -8.11
CA MET A 34 11.92 -8.12 -7.41
C MET A 34 11.50 -6.92 -8.26
N ASP A 35 11.84 -6.92 -9.56
CA ASP A 35 11.48 -5.86 -10.49
C ASP A 35 9.96 -5.74 -10.66
N GLN A 36 9.26 -6.87 -10.70
CA GLN A 36 7.80 -6.89 -10.83
C GLN A 36 7.12 -6.37 -9.55
N ARG A 37 7.68 -6.67 -8.37
CA ARG A 37 7.18 -6.12 -7.09
C ARG A 37 7.37 -4.61 -7.03
N ALA A 38 8.54 -4.12 -7.44
CA ALA A 38 8.84 -2.69 -7.44
C ALA A 38 7.95 -1.92 -8.44
N ALA A 39 7.72 -2.48 -9.63
CA ALA A 39 6.78 -1.94 -10.59
C ALA A 39 5.33 -1.91 -10.04
N LEU A 40 4.91 -2.96 -9.33
CA LEU A 40 3.60 -3.02 -8.69
C LEU A 40 3.45 -1.94 -7.60
N ALA A 41 4.46 -1.79 -6.73
CA ALA A 41 4.46 -0.75 -5.71
C ALA A 41 4.38 0.66 -6.32
N ALA A 42 5.11 0.92 -7.40
CA ALA A 42 5.08 2.18 -8.15
C ALA A 42 3.70 2.48 -8.77
N PHE A 43 3.05 1.44 -9.32
CA PHE A 43 1.70 1.53 -9.86
C PHE A 43 0.67 1.83 -8.75
N CYS A 44 0.79 1.17 -7.60
CA CYS A 44 -0.13 1.31 -6.47
C CYS A 44 -0.01 2.65 -5.75
N ILE A 45 1.22 3.17 -5.53
CA ILE A 45 1.42 4.44 -4.83
C ILE A 45 0.88 5.64 -5.60
N SER A 46 0.81 5.53 -6.93
CA SER A 46 0.22 6.55 -7.80
C SER A 46 -1.29 6.72 -7.62
N ARG A 47 -1.96 5.80 -6.90
CA ARG A 47 -3.42 5.81 -6.71
C ARG A 47 -3.76 5.75 -5.22
N CYS A 48 -4.41 6.80 -4.74
CA CYS A 48 -4.71 6.99 -3.31
C CYS A 48 -5.39 5.78 -2.63
N HIS A 49 -6.33 5.13 -3.32
CA HIS A 49 -7.10 4.00 -2.79
C HIS A 49 -6.31 2.67 -2.78
N MET A 50 -5.16 2.60 -3.47
CA MET A 50 -4.26 1.43 -3.47
C MET A 50 -2.98 1.67 -2.67
N ARG A 51 -2.85 2.83 -2.01
CA ARG A 51 -1.69 3.10 -1.15
C ARG A 51 -1.49 2.05 -0.06
N PRO A 52 -2.53 1.56 0.67
CA PRO A 52 -2.34 0.49 1.65
C PRO A 52 -1.61 -0.72 1.05
N LEU A 53 -2.06 -1.19 -0.12
CA LEU A 53 -1.40 -2.27 -0.85
C LEU A 53 0.03 -1.89 -1.28
N ALA A 54 0.25 -0.65 -1.73
CA ALA A 54 1.59 -0.17 -2.11
C ALA A 54 2.59 -0.32 -0.97
N PHE A 55 2.19 0.01 0.26
CA PHE A 55 3.06 -0.11 1.42
C PHE A 55 3.31 -1.57 1.82
N GLN A 56 2.29 -2.43 1.74
CA GLN A 56 2.46 -3.88 1.96
C GLN A 56 3.47 -4.48 0.99
N VAL A 57 3.39 -4.11 -0.29
CA VAL A 57 4.33 -4.57 -1.32
C VAL A 57 5.72 -3.96 -1.08
N ALA A 58 5.80 -2.67 -0.73
CA ALA A 58 7.07 -1.98 -0.51
C ALA A 58 7.92 -2.59 0.62
N GLN A 59 7.29 -3.18 1.65
CA GLN A 59 8.01 -3.90 2.72
C GLN A 59 8.81 -5.10 2.21
N HIS A 60 8.44 -5.66 1.04
CA HIS A 60 9.11 -6.80 0.40
C HIS A 60 10.00 -6.39 -0.78
N CYS A 61 10.26 -5.09 -0.93
CA CYS A 61 11.07 -4.50 -2.00
C CYS A 61 12.31 -3.80 -1.46
N ASP A 62 13.36 -3.75 -2.27
CA ASP A 62 14.54 -2.95 -1.97
C ASP A 62 14.38 -1.49 -2.38
N ALA A 63 15.02 -0.58 -1.62
CA ALA A 63 15.00 0.86 -1.88
C ALA A 63 15.49 1.20 -3.30
N ARG A 64 16.51 0.47 -3.79
CA ARG A 64 17.08 0.69 -5.13
C ARG A 64 16.05 0.39 -6.21
N SER A 65 15.36 -0.74 -6.13
CA SER A 65 14.34 -1.12 -7.11
C SER A 65 13.15 -0.16 -7.06
N LEU A 66 12.71 0.24 -5.86
CA LEU A 66 11.66 1.26 -5.73
C LEU A 66 12.09 2.61 -6.33
N ARG A 67 13.35 3.02 -6.19
CA ARG A 67 13.88 4.24 -6.81
C ARG A 67 13.92 4.14 -8.34
N ILE A 68 14.23 2.96 -8.89
CA ILE A 68 14.25 2.76 -10.35
C ILE A 68 12.85 2.92 -10.95
N PHE A 69 11.82 2.36 -10.31
CA PHE A 69 10.46 2.34 -10.86
C PHE A 69 9.59 3.54 -10.44
N ALA A 70 9.79 4.09 -9.24
CA ALA A 70 8.97 5.18 -8.69
C ALA A 70 9.77 6.48 -8.42
N GLY A 71 11.07 6.51 -8.69
CA GLY A 71 11.92 7.67 -8.41
C GLY A 71 11.97 8.01 -6.92
N ALA A 72 11.99 9.31 -6.60
CA ALA A 72 11.98 9.79 -5.22
C ALA A 72 10.74 9.36 -4.42
N ALA A 73 9.60 9.16 -5.09
CA ALA A 73 8.39 8.65 -4.44
C ALA A 73 8.57 7.23 -3.90
N GLY A 74 9.43 6.42 -4.53
CA GLY A 74 9.74 5.06 -4.06
C GLY A 74 10.54 5.05 -2.75
N GLU A 75 11.41 6.02 -2.53
CA GLU A 75 12.19 6.14 -1.28
C GLU A 75 11.29 6.56 -0.13
N VAL A 76 10.47 7.60 -0.35
CA VAL A 76 9.48 8.05 0.62
C VAL A 76 8.48 6.94 0.93
N LEU A 77 8.04 6.19 -0.07
CA LEU A 77 7.15 5.04 0.10
C LEU A 77 7.75 4.00 1.05
N LEU A 78 9.03 3.65 0.86
CA LEU A 78 9.69 2.66 1.70
C LEU A 78 9.89 3.15 3.14
N GLU A 79 10.25 4.42 3.31
CA GLU A 79 10.38 5.04 4.64
C GLU A 79 9.03 5.04 5.36
N GLN A 80 7.96 5.45 4.66
CA GLN A 80 6.60 5.41 5.18
C GLN A 80 6.15 3.98 5.48
N ALA A 81 6.47 3.00 4.64
CA ALA A 81 6.12 1.59 4.86
C ALA A 81 6.83 0.98 6.07
N ARG A 82 8.02 1.47 6.42
CA ARG A 82 8.76 1.05 7.62
C ARG A 82 8.22 1.72 8.89
N ASN A 83 7.80 2.98 8.78
CA ASN A 83 7.27 3.75 9.91
C ASN A 83 5.79 3.44 10.19
N GLN A 84 5.03 3.11 9.16
CA GLN A 84 3.67 2.61 9.28
C GLN A 84 3.73 1.09 9.36
N THR A 85 3.79 0.54 10.58
CA THR A 85 3.26 -0.81 10.80
C THR A 85 1.81 -0.79 10.37
N PHE A 86 1.50 -1.39 9.20
CA PHE A 86 0.15 -1.54 8.67
C PHE A 86 -0.65 -2.45 9.61
N ASP A 87 -1.13 -1.88 10.70
CA ASP A 87 -2.22 -2.41 11.49
C ASP A 87 -3.48 -2.21 10.64
N GLN A 88 -3.67 -3.10 9.66
CA GLN A 88 -4.94 -3.24 8.97
C GLN A 88 -5.87 -4.03 9.89
N ASP A 89 -6.24 -3.44 11.02
CA ASP A 89 -7.47 -3.78 11.71
C ASP A 89 -8.44 -2.59 11.58
N PRO A 90 -9.30 -2.57 10.53
CA PRO A 90 -10.29 -1.52 10.38
C PRO A 90 -11.44 -1.60 11.41
N ALA A 91 -11.39 -2.49 12.42
CA ALA A 91 -12.41 -2.54 13.47
C ALA A 91 -12.11 -1.63 14.68
N GLU A 92 -10.86 -1.23 14.92
CA GLU A 92 -10.48 -0.44 16.10
C GLU A 92 -10.12 1.03 15.79
N ALA A 93 -10.56 1.56 14.64
CA ALA A 93 -10.67 3.01 14.46
C ALA A 93 -11.79 3.55 15.37
N ARG A 94 -11.50 3.57 16.68
CA ARG A 94 -12.33 4.10 17.76
C ARG A 94 -12.77 5.50 17.37
N LYS A 95 -14.04 5.61 16.96
CA LYS A 95 -14.73 6.89 16.84
C LYS A 95 -14.59 7.59 18.21
N PRO A 96 -13.96 8.78 18.31
CA PRO A 96 -14.02 9.50 19.57
C PRO A 96 -15.49 9.77 19.88
N LYS A 97 -15.93 9.40 21.08
CA LYS A 97 -17.24 9.80 21.60
C LYS A 97 -17.24 11.33 21.64
N VAL A 98 -17.85 11.95 20.65
CA VAL A 98 -18.22 13.36 20.73
C VAL A 98 -19.26 13.45 21.84
N THR A 99 -18.81 13.75 23.06
CA THR A 99 -19.70 14.14 24.15
C THR A 99 -20.06 15.59 23.91
N LEU A 100 -21.21 15.85 23.30
CA LEU A 100 -21.79 17.18 23.31
C LEU A 100 -22.11 17.53 24.77
N ALA A 101 -21.49 18.60 25.28
CA ALA A 101 -21.84 19.18 26.55
C ALA A 101 -23.33 19.56 26.53
N ARG A 102 -24.09 19.08 27.51
CA ARG A 102 -25.48 19.45 27.69
C ARG A 102 -25.52 20.86 28.28
N CYS A 103 -25.72 21.86 27.42
CA CYS A 103 -26.13 23.18 27.88
C CYS A 103 -27.56 23.08 28.42
N VAL A 104 -27.71 23.26 29.72
CA VAL A 104 -28.98 23.57 30.38
C VAL A 104 -29.24 25.05 30.17
N ALA A 105 -30.42 25.38 29.65
CA ALA A 105 -30.98 26.73 29.66
C ALA A 105 -32.00 26.84 30.80
#